data_AF-A0A7C6RHQ2-F1
#
_entry.id   AF-A0A7C6RHQ2-F1
#
_cell.length_a   1.000
_cell.length_b   1.000
_cell.length_c   1.000
_cell.angle_alpha   90.00
_cell.angle_beta   90.00
_cell.angle_gamma   90.00
#
_symmetry.space_group_name_H-M   'P 1'
#
loop_
_entity.id
_entity.type
_entity.pdbx_description
1 polymer ?
#
loop_
_entity_poly.entity_id
_entity_poly.type
_entity_poly.pdbx_seq_one_letter_code
_entity_poly.pdbx_strand_id
1 'polypeptide(L)'
;AALVVFVVEIALKLYVYRLRFFRSGWNVFDFTIVAITLAPTGEGLQVLRSLRILRALRLVSVVPSMRKVVNALLRAIPGMGSVLTLLLLVFYVAAVMSTKLFGASFPDWFGSIGDSFYTLFQVMTLESWSMGIARPVMEAYPYAWIFFVLFILLTTFAVLNLFIAIVVDSMSAVEHAEQEQTRELVSVDHDAVLAELRAIRAELAELRRGGGAPPASDRGAGAELSA
;
A
#
# COMPACT_ATOMS: atom_id res chain seq x y z
N ALA A 1 27.62 15.09 -22.48
CA ALA A 1 27.26 16.10 -21.47
C ALA A 1 26.41 15.52 -20.33
N ALA A 2 25.12 15.20 -20.53
CA ALA A 2 24.23 14.77 -19.45
C ALA A 2 24.73 13.58 -18.62
N LEU A 3 25.29 12.52 -19.25
CA LEU A 3 25.80 11.35 -18.53
C LEU A 3 26.93 11.70 -17.55
N VAL A 4 27.88 12.55 -17.97
CA VAL A 4 29.01 12.95 -17.12
C VAL A 4 28.50 13.71 -15.89
N VAL A 5 27.51 14.59 -16.07
CA VAL A 5 26.86 15.29 -14.96
C VAL A 5 26.26 14.30 -13.96
N PHE A 6 25.54 13.27 -14.42
CA PHE A 6 24.97 12.24 -13.53
C PHE A 6 26.02 11.38 -12.85
N VAL A 7 27.11 11.03 -13.53
CA VAL A 7 28.22 10.28 -12.95
C VAL A 7 28.85 11.10 -11.80
N VAL A 8 29.12 12.38 -12.05
CA VAL A 8 29.65 13.30 -11.03
C VAL A 8 28.66 13.48 -9.88
N GLU A 9 27.38 13.69 -10.16
CA GLU A 9 26.32 13.81 -9.16
C GLU A 9 26.26 12.58 -8.24
N ILE A 10 26.28 11.37 -8.82
CA ILE A 10 26.23 10.11 -8.06
C ILE A 10 27.52 9.90 -7.28
N ALA A 11 28.69 10.23 -7.84
CA ALA A 11 29.96 10.16 -7.12
C ALA A 11 29.98 11.10 -5.90
N LEU A 12 29.48 12.33 -6.06
CA LEU A 12 29.34 13.30 -4.96
C LEU A 12 28.36 12.79 -3.90
N LYS A 13 27.18 12.29 -4.30
CA LYS A 13 26.20 11.70 -3.38
C LYS A 13 26.78 10.50 -2.63
N LEU A 14 27.53 9.63 -3.30
CA LEU A 14 28.18 8.48 -2.68
C LEU A 14 29.26 8.91 -1.69
N TYR A 15 30.03 9.95 -2.01
CA TYR A 15 31.05 10.51 -1.11
C TYR A 15 30.43 11.15 0.13
N VAL A 16 29.39 11.98 -0.04
CA VAL A 16 28.71 12.69 1.06
C VAL A 16 27.90 11.74 1.94
N TYR A 17 27.08 10.87 1.34
CA TYR A 17 26.17 9.99 2.09
C TYR A 17 26.83 8.66 2.51
N ARG A 18 27.95 8.26 1.90
CA ARG A 18 28.66 7.00 2.20
C ARG A 18 27.69 5.81 2.19
N LEU A 19 27.69 5.00 3.25
CA LEU A 19 26.78 3.86 3.40
C LEU A 19 25.29 4.25 3.50
N ARG A 20 24.97 5.50 3.89
CA ARG A 20 23.60 6.00 3.93
C ARG A 20 23.02 6.18 2.52
N PHE A 21 23.87 6.27 1.49
CA PHE A 21 23.43 6.32 0.09
C PHE A 21 22.51 5.15 -0.26
N PHE A 22 22.88 3.94 0.16
CA PHE A 22 22.18 2.70 -0.14
C PHE A 22 20.86 2.51 0.64
N ARG A 23 20.55 3.39 1.60
CA ARG A 23 19.24 3.39 2.28
C ARG A 23 18.13 4.10 1.48
N SER A 24 18.49 4.89 0.48
CA SER A 24 17.52 5.57 -0.38
C SER A 24 17.29 4.76 -1.66
N GLY A 25 16.08 4.24 -1.86
CA GLY A 25 15.72 3.46 -3.04
C GLY A 25 15.97 4.22 -4.36
N TRP A 26 15.74 5.54 -4.35
CA TRP A 26 16.00 6.40 -5.51
C TRP A 26 17.49 6.55 -5.83
N ASN A 27 18.34 6.64 -4.81
CA ASN A 27 19.79 6.69 -5.01
C ASN A 27 20.33 5.36 -5.56
N VAL A 28 19.84 4.23 -5.04
CA VAL A 28 20.20 2.90 -5.54
C VAL A 28 19.73 2.70 -6.98
N PHE A 29 18.53 3.15 -7.31
CA PHE A 29 18.00 3.15 -8.67
C PHE A 29 18.89 3.96 -9.63
N ASP A 30 19.19 5.22 -9.28
CA ASP A 30 20.02 6.10 -10.11
C ASP A 30 21.44 5.53 -10.28
N PHE A 31 22.03 4.99 -9.21
CA PHE A 31 23.32 4.31 -9.27
C PHE A 31 23.31 3.10 -10.21
N THR A 32 22.25 2.28 -10.16
CA THR A 32 22.12 1.09 -11.01
C THR A 32 22.04 1.47 -12.49
N ILE A 33 21.25 2.50 -12.82
CA ILE A 33 21.14 3.02 -14.19
C ILE A 33 22.48 3.55 -14.71
N VAL A 34 23.20 4.31 -13.88
CA VAL A 34 24.53 4.82 -14.23
C VAL A 34 25.54 3.68 -14.39
N ALA A 35 25.52 2.67 -13.51
CA ALA A 35 26.38 1.49 -13.59
C ALA A 35 26.15 0.69 -14.88
N ILE A 36 24.88 0.42 -15.25
CA ILE A 36 24.54 -0.25 -16.53
C ILE A 36 25.01 0.58 -17.72
N THR A 37 24.94 1.91 -17.63
CA THR A 37 25.37 2.80 -18.72
C THR A 37 26.89 2.81 -18.90
N LEU A 38 27.66 2.72 -17.80
CA LEU A 38 29.12 2.68 -17.80
C LEU A 38 29.70 1.27 -18.01
N ALA A 39 28.88 0.22 -17.86
CA ALA A 39 29.33 -1.16 -17.98
C ALA A 39 30.06 -1.39 -19.33
N PRO A 40 31.28 -1.98 -19.30
CA PRO A 40 32.06 -2.22 -20.50
C PRO A 40 31.36 -3.24 -21.39
N THR A 41 31.34 -2.95 -22.69
CA THR A 41 30.71 -3.83 -23.69
C THR A 41 31.74 -4.81 -24.23
N GLY A 42 31.92 -5.93 -23.51
CA GLY A 42 32.62 -7.11 -24.05
C GLY A 42 31.71 -7.97 -24.93
N GLU A 43 32.30 -8.92 -25.66
CA GLU A 43 31.56 -9.97 -26.34
C GLU A 43 30.78 -10.82 -25.32
N GLY A 44 29.51 -11.13 -25.61
CA GLY A 44 28.62 -11.87 -24.70
C GLY A 44 27.65 -11.02 -23.86
N LEU A 45 27.88 -9.69 -23.73
CA LEU A 45 27.01 -8.80 -22.94
C LEU A 45 26.09 -7.91 -23.80
N GLN A 46 25.57 -8.45 -24.91
CA GLN A 46 24.67 -7.72 -25.81
C GLN A 46 23.40 -7.23 -25.10
N VAL A 47 22.90 -8.00 -24.11
CA VAL A 47 21.75 -7.59 -23.28
C VAL A 47 22.05 -6.29 -22.53
N LEU A 48 23.24 -6.12 -21.94
CA LEU A 48 23.61 -4.89 -21.23
C LEU A 48 23.62 -3.67 -22.16
N ARG A 49 23.93 -3.87 -23.45
CA ARG A 49 23.82 -2.80 -24.46
C ARG A 49 22.37 -2.37 -24.64
N SER A 50 21.45 -3.31 -24.75
CA SER A 50 20.01 -3.04 -24.88
C SER A 50 19.44 -2.38 -23.61
N LEU A 51 19.90 -2.78 -22.42
CA LEU A 51 19.49 -2.19 -21.15
C LEU A 51 19.89 -0.72 -20.99
N ARG A 52 20.79 -0.17 -21.81
CA ARG A 52 21.07 1.27 -21.80
C ARG A 52 19.85 2.12 -22.15
N ILE A 53 18.83 1.56 -22.80
CA ILE A 53 17.55 2.26 -23.01
C ILE A 53 16.87 2.63 -21.68
N LEU A 54 17.13 1.86 -20.61
CA LEU A 54 16.61 2.13 -19.27
C LEU A 54 17.07 3.47 -18.70
N ARG A 55 18.13 4.10 -19.25
CA ARG A 55 18.50 5.47 -18.86
C ARG A 55 17.37 6.48 -19.07
N ALA A 56 16.40 6.21 -19.95
CA ALA A 56 15.21 7.02 -20.09
C ALA A 56 14.38 7.06 -18.79
N LEU A 57 14.40 5.98 -18.00
CA LEU A 57 13.72 5.88 -16.71
C LEU A 57 14.30 6.82 -15.65
N ARG A 58 15.49 7.41 -15.84
CA ARG A 58 15.99 8.49 -14.97
C ARG A 58 15.05 9.68 -14.92
N LEU A 59 14.20 9.88 -15.95
CA LEU A 59 13.19 10.93 -15.91
C LEU A 59 12.24 10.74 -14.72
N VAL A 60 11.92 9.48 -14.40
CA VAL A 60 11.08 9.12 -13.26
C VAL A 60 11.73 9.54 -11.94
N SER A 61 13.06 9.40 -11.83
CA SER A 61 13.79 9.80 -10.63
C SER A 61 14.06 11.31 -10.59
N VAL A 62 14.37 11.96 -11.70
CA VAL A 62 14.66 13.40 -11.69
C VAL A 62 13.39 14.23 -11.50
N VAL A 63 12.25 13.79 -12.06
CA VAL A 63 10.99 14.54 -12.04
C VAL A 63 10.20 14.22 -10.76
N PRO A 64 10.01 15.20 -9.85
CA PRO A 64 9.35 14.95 -8.56
C PRO A 64 7.92 14.44 -8.68
N SER A 65 7.15 14.87 -9.70
CA SER A 65 5.79 14.39 -9.93
C SER A 65 5.75 12.90 -10.29
N MET A 66 6.71 12.41 -11.09
CA MET A 66 6.81 10.99 -11.43
C MET A 66 7.21 10.15 -10.22
N ARG A 67 8.17 10.64 -9.40
CA ARG A 67 8.49 10.01 -8.11
C ARG A 67 7.27 9.87 -7.22
N LYS A 68 6.42 10.90 -7.13
CA LYS A 68 5.18 10.84 -6.33
C LYS A 68 4.25 9.73 -6.80
N VAL A 69 4.03 9.61 -8.11
CA VAL A 69 3.18 8.55 -8.69
C VAL A 69 3.74 7.16 -8.38
N VAL A 70 5.03 6.92 -8.63
CA VAL A 70 5.66 5.62 -8.34
C VAL A 70 5.65 5.30 -6.85
N ASN A 71 5.96 6.28 -6.00
CA ASN A 71 5.89 6.08 -4.54
C ASN A 71 4.47 5.77 -4.08
N ALA A 72 3.43 6.37 -4.68
CA ALA A 72 2.04 6.05 -4.38
C ALA A 72 1.69 4.61 -4.75
N LEU A 73 2.09 4.15 -5.94
CA LEU A 73 1.92 2.76 -6.37
C LEU A 73 2.65 1.78 -5.43
N LEU A 74 3.90 2.08 -5.07
CA LEU A 74 4.70 1.24 -4.18
C LEU A 74 4.15 1.21 -2.75
N ARG A 75 3.50 2.28 -2.28
CA ARG A 75 2.87 2.34 -0.96
C ARG A 75 1.60 1.50 -0.85
N ALA A 76 0.96 1.17 -1.96
CA ALA A 76 -0.18 0.26 -1.97
C ALA A 76 0.25 -1.21 -1.74
N ILE A 77 1.47 -1.59 -2.15
CA ILE A 77 1.94 -2.99 -2.10
C ILE A 77 1.97 -3.59 -0.67
N PRO A 78 2.51 -2.91 0.37
CA PRO A 78 2.61 -3.47 1.71
C PRO A 78 1.28 -3.89 2.35
N GLY A 79 0.20 -3.14 2.10
CA GLY A 79 -1.14 -3.46 2.63
C GLY A 79 -1.67 -4.82 2.17
N MET A 80 -1.09 -5.36 1.09
CA MET A 80 -1.50 -6.61 0.46
C MET A 80 -0.47 -7.74 0.56
N GLY A 81 0.58 -7.56 1.34
CA GLY A 81 1.70 -8.51 1.41
C GLY A 81 1.25 -9.94 1.74
N SER A 82 0.20 -10.10 2.55
CA SER A 82 -0.38 -11.40 2.90
C SER A 82 -1.00 -12.12 1.69
N VAL A 83 -1.81 -11.43 0.89
CA VAL A 83 -2.45 -11.98 -0.31
C VAL A 83 -1.40 -12.29 -1.38
N LEU A 84 -0.42 -11.40 -1.59
CA LEU A 84 0.66 -11.64 -2.53
C LEU A 84 1.51 -12.86 -2.13
N THR A 85 1.79 -13.02 -0.83
CA THR A 85 2.51 -14.19 -0.30
C THR A 85 1.73 -15.48 -0.53
N LEU A 86 0.42 -15.47 -0.27
CA LEU A 86 -0.45 -16.61 -0.53
C LEU A 86 -0.48 -16.96 -2.02
N LEU A 87 -0.61 -15.95 -2.90
CA LEU A 87 -0.62 -16.15 -4.36
C LEU A 87 0.70 -16.76 -4.85
N LEU A 88 1.85 -16.26 -4.37
CA LEU A 88 3.17 -16.81 -4.70
C LEU A 88 3.32 -18.26 -4.23
N LEU A 89 2.81 -18.60 -3.04
CA LEU A 89 2.80 -19.97 -2.53
C LEU A 89 1.95 -20.89 -3.40
N VAL A 90 0.73 -20.47 -3.76
CA VAL A 90 -0.15 -21.21 -4.68
C VAL A 90 0.53 -21.42 -6.03
N PHE A 91 1.17 -20.38 -6.58
CA PHE A 91 1.94 -20.47 -7.82
C PHE A 91 3.09 -21.48 -7.73
N TYR A 92 3.88 -21.42 -6.65
CA TYR A 92 5.00 -22.33 -6.46
C TYR A 92 4.54 -23.78 -6.37
N VAL A 93 3.51 -24.06 -5.55
CA VAL A 93 2.95 -25.41 -5.41
C VAL A 93 2.39 -25.90 -6.74
N ALA A 94 1.62 -25.06 -7.45
CA ALA A 94 1.08 -25.40 -8.76
C ALA A 94 2.17 -25.67 -9.79
N ALA A 95 3.25 -24.88 -9.81
CA ALA A 95 4.36 -25.06 -10.73
C ALA A 95 5.11 -26.37 -10.49
N VAL A 96 5.37 -26.73 -9.23
CA VAL A 96 5.97 -28.03 -8.89
C VAL A 96 5.05 -29.17 -9.29
N MET A 97 3.75 -29.06 -9.00
CA MET A 97 2.73 -30.05 -9.37
C MET A 97 2.64 -30.26 -10.88
N SER A 98 2.51 -29.19 -11.67
CA SER A 98 2.42 -29.28 -13.13
C SER A 98 3.69 -29.83 -13.75
N THR A 99 4.87 -29.45 -13.23
CA THR A 99 6.14 -30.02 -13.66
C THR A 99 6.15 -31.55 -13.50
N LYS A 100 5.70 -32.04 -12.33
CA LYS A 100 5.68 -33.47 -12.02
C LYS A 100 4.60 -34.24 -12.78
N LEU A 101 3.43 -33.65 -12.98
CA LEU A 101 2.30 -34.30 -13.63
C LEU A 101 2.42 -34.32 -15.15
N PHE A 102 2.85 -33.20 -15.75
CA PHE A 102 2.74 -32.98 -17.20
C PHE A 102 4.10 -32.84 -17.90
N GLY A 103 5.18 -32.55 -17.17
CA GLY A 103 6.49 -32.23 -17.75
C GLY A 103 7.12 -33.32 -18.63
N ALA A 104 6.78 -34.59 -18.40
CA ALA A 104 7.25 -35.69 -19.23
C ALA A 104 6.63 -35.69 -20.64
N SER A 105 5.35 -35.35 -20.75
CA SER A 105 4.61 -35.35 -22.03
C SER A 105 4.58 -33.97 -22.68
N PHE A 106 4.74 -32.91 -21.90
CA PHE A 106 4.66 -31.50 -22.34
C PHE A 106 5.89 -30.71 -21.83
N PRO A 107 7.11 -31.04 -22.28
CA PRO A 107 8.33 -30.42 -21.78
C PRO A 107 8.44 -28.93 -22.10
N ASP A 108 7.87 -28.46 -23.21
CA ASP A 108 7.90 -27.04 -23.60
C ASP A 108 7.10 -26.13 -22.65
N TRP A 109 6.09 -26.68 -21.95
CA TRP A 109 5.23 -25.94 -21.02
C TRP A 109 5.52 -26.27 -19.57
N PHE A 110 5.91 -27.51 -19.28
CA PHE A 110 6.02 -28.02 -17.91
C PHE A 110 7.33 -28.78 -17.67
N GLY A 111 8.33 -28.68 -18.55
CA GLY A 111 9.58 -29.45 -18.44
C GLY A 111 10.43 -29.05 -17.23
N SER A 112 10.42 -27.77 -16.88
CA SER A 112 11.02 -27.25 -15.65
C SER A 112 10.02 -26.48 -14.79
N ILE A 113 10.43 -26.18 -13.55
CA ILE A 113 9.67 -25.29 -12.66
C ILE A 113 9.50 -23.92 -13.32
N GLY A 114 10.52 -23.42 -14.03
CA GLY A 114 10.46 -22.12 -14.71
C GLY A 114 9.44 -22.10 -15.86
N ASP A 115 9.43 -23.15 -16.67
CA ASP A 115 8.46 -23.29 -17.78
C ASP A 115 7.04 -23.37 -17.22
N SER A 116 6.85 -24.19 -16.18
CA SER A 116 5.59 -24.30 -15.46
C SER A 116 5.13 -22.96 -14.88
N PHE A 117 6.03 -22.18 -14.28
CA PHE A 117 5.72 -20.83 -13.79
C PHE A 117 5.23 -19.92 -14.91
N TYR A 118 5.89 -19.94 -16.06
CA TYR A 118 5.51 -19.13 -17.22
C TYR A 118 4.15 -19.56 -17.78
N THR A 119 3.92 -20.86 -17.98
CA THR A 119 2.64 -21.39 -18.46
C THR A 119 1.51 -21.13 -17.46
N LEU A 120 1.74 -21.29 -16.17
CA LEU A 120 0.73 -20.98 -15.14
C LEU A 120 0.44 -19.48 -15.04
N PHE A 121 1.42 -18.63 -15.31
CA PHE A 121 1.18 -17.19 -15.45
C PHE A 121 0.28 -16.89 -16.65
N GLN A 122 0.53 -17.51 -17.81
CA GLN A 122 -0.35 -17.42 -18.98
C GLN A 122 -1.79 -17.89 -18.64
N VAL A 123 -1.92 -19.06 -17.99
CA VAL A 123 -3.22 -19.60 -17.56
C VAL A 123 -3.93 -18.66 -16.58
N MET A 124 -3.22 -18.05 -15.62
CA MET A 124 -3.80 -17.08 -14.68
C MET A 124 -4.35 -15.85 -15.41
N THR A 125 -3.70 -15.39 -16.48
CA THR A 125 -4.20 -14.28 -17.33
C THR A 125 -5.35 -14.69 -18.25
N LEU A 126 -5.76 -15.96 -18.21
CA LEU A 126 -6.79 -16.57 -19.07
C LEU A 126 -6.43 -16.55 -20.56
N GLU A 127 -5.18 -16.27 -20.90
CA GLU A 127 -4.71 -16.24 -22.29
C GLU A 127 -4.57 -17.67 -22.81
N SER A 128 -5.38 -18.02 -23.82
CA SER A 128 -5.39 -19.33 -24.48
C SER A 128 -5.38 -20.55 -23.54
N TRP A 129 -5.82 -20.40 -22.29
CA TRP A 129 -5.61 -21.42 -21.26
C TRP A 129 -6.29 -22.76 -21.58
N SER A 130 -7.44 -22.72 -22.27
CA SER A 130 -8.17 -23.93 -22.66
C SER A 130 -7.67 -24.49 -23.99
N MET A 131 -7.76 -23.70 -25.07
CA MET A 131 -7.41 -24.16 -26.42
C MET A 131 -5.90 -24.40 -26.61
N GLY A 132 -5.07 -23.56 -26.01
CA GLY A 132 -3.61 -23.61 -26.16
C GLY A 132 -2.91 -24.52 -25.16
N ILE A 133 -3.49 -24.75 -23.98
CA ILE A 133 -2.84 -25.53 -22.91
C ILE A 133 -3.71 -26.71 -22.45
N ALA A 134 -4.85 -26.47 -21.80
CA ALA A 134 -5.57 -27.52 -21.10
C ALA A 134 -6.15 -28.60 -22.04
N ARG A 135 -6.65 -28.25 -23.22
CA ARG A 135 -7.19 -29.23 -24.20
C ARG A 135 -6.11 -30.17 -24.74
N PRO A 136 -4.97 -29.69 -25.26
CA PRO A 136 -3.84 -30.57 -25.59
C PRO A 136 -3.40 -31.45 -24.42
N VAL A 137 -3.32 -30.90 -23.20
CA VAL A 137 -2.96 -31.67 -22.01
C VAL A 137 -4.01 -32.75 -21.70
N MET A 138 -5.30 -32.47 -21.93
CA MET A 138 -6.38 -33.44 -21.72
C MET A 138 -6.38 -34.61 -22.71
N GLU A 139 -5.77 -34.46 -23.89
CA GLU A 139 -5.63 -35.58 -24.83
C GLU A 139 -4.74 -36.70 -24.25
N ALA A 140 -3.74 -36.34 -23.44
CA ALA A 140 -2.91 -37.28 -22.69
C ALA A 140 -3.42 -37.55 -21.27
N TYR A 141 -3.99 -36.54 -20.61
CA TYR A 141 -4.43 -36.57 -19.22
C TYR A 141 -5.89 -36.11 -19.08
N PRO A 142 -6.89 -36.99 -19.27
CA PRO A 142 -8.31 -36.59 -19.36
C PRO A 142 -8.85 -35.78 -18.18
N TYR A 143 -8.28 -35.93 -16.98
CA TYR A 143 -8.69 -35.22 -15.77
C TYR A 143 -7.90 -33.92 -15.50
N ALA A 144 -7.01 -33.50 -16.42
CA ALA A 144 -6.19 -32.30 -16.23
C ALA A 144 -7.02 -31.01 -16.07
N TRP A 145 -8.26 -30.97 -16.58
CA TRP A 145 -9.16 -29.84 -16.37
C TRP A 145 -9.39 -29.54 -14.88
N ILE A 146 -9.38 -30.54 -13.99
CA ILE A 146 -9.57 -30.34 -12.55
C ILE A 146 -8.46 -29.44 -12.00
N PHE A 147 -7.21 -29.72 -12.38
CA PHE A 147 -6.05 -28.92 -11.98
C PHE A 147 -6.15 -27.49 -12.50
N PHE A 148 -6.37 -27.30 -13.81
CA PHE A 148 -6.39 -25.97 -14.41
C PHE A 148 -7.59 -25.13 -13.93
N VAL A 149 -8.79 -25.72 -13.84
CA VAL A 149 -9.98 -25.01 -13.36
C VAL A 149 -9.83 -24.62 -11.89
N LEU A 150 -9.35 -25.52 -11.03
CA LEU A 150 -9.11 -25.21 -9.62
C LEU A 150 -8.05 -24.11 -9.45
N PHE A 151 -6.96 -24.19 -10.22
CA PHE A 151 -5.93 -23.15 -10.25
C PHE A 151 -6.52 -21.79 -10.66
N ILE A 152 -7.27 -21.74 -11.77
CA ILE A 152 -7.92 -20.52 -12.26
C ILE A 152 -8.86 -19.94 -11.20
N LEU A 153 -9.71 -20.77 -10.58
CA LEU A 153 -10.64 -20.30 -9.55
C LEU A 153 -9.89 -19.68 -8.37
N LEU A 154 -8.86 -20.36 -7.86
CA LEU A 154 -8.04 -19.88 -6.75
C LEU A 154 -7.30 -18.58 -7.09
N THR A 155 -6.62 -18.52 -8.24
CA THR A 155 -5.81 -17.35 -8.61
C THR A 155 -6.67 -16.16 -9.01
N THR A 156 -7.76 -16.39 -9.74
CA THR A 156 -8.69 -15.32 -10.13
C THR A 156 -9.37 -14.74 -8.90
N PHE A 157 -9.83 -15.58 -7.97
CA PHE A 157 -10.40 -15.12 -6.71
C PHE A 157 -9.37 -14.33 -5.87
N ALA A 158 -8.13 -14.83 -5.78
CA ALA A 158 -7.07 -14.12 -5.07
C ALA A 158 -6.76 -12.74 -5.69
N VAL A 159 -6.67 -12.65 -7.02
CA VAL A 159 -6.42 -11.39 -7.74
C VAL A 159 -7.61 -10.42 -7.61
N LEU A 160 -8.85 -10.92 -7.64
CA LEU A 160 -10.03 -10.10 -7.40
C LEU A 160 -10.05 -9.56 -5.96
N ASN A 161 -9.76 -10.40 -4.97
CA ASN A 161 -9.68 -9.97 -3.57
C ASN A 161 -8.53 -8.99 -3.33
N LEU A 162 -7.41 -9.16 -4.05
CA LEU A 162 -6.31 -8.20 -4.05
C LEU A 162 -6.81 -6.83 -4.54
N PHE A 163 -7.53 -6.80 -5.66
CA PHE A 163 -8.08 -5.55 -6.20
C PHE A 163 -9.09 -4.91 -5.25
N ILE A 164 -10.02 -5.69 -4.70
CA ILE A 164 -10.99 -5.21 -3.70
C ILE A 164 -10.26 -4.66 -2.48
N ALA A 165 -9.23 -5.35 -1.98
CA ALA A 165 -8.46 -4.88 -0.83
C ALA A 165 -7.78 -3.52 -1.10
N ILE A 166 -7.21 -3.30 -2.29
CA ILE A 166 -6.65 -1.99 -2.67
C ILE A 166 -7.72 -0.91 -2.66
N VAL A 167 -8.87 -1.19 -3.26
CA VAL A 167 -9.96 -0.22 -3.35
C VAL A 167 -10.47 0.10 -1.95
N VAL A 168 -10.72 -0.91 -1.12
CA VAL A 168 -11.19 -0.74 0.26
C VAL A 168 -10.18 0.02 1.10
N ASP A 169 -8.88 -0.30 1.03
CA ASP A 169 -7.83 0.42 1.75
C ASP A 169 -7.76 1.89 1.31
N SER A 170 -7.90 2.15 0.01
CA SER A 170 -7.93 3.51 -0.52
C SER A 170 -9.16 4.30 -0.09
N MET A 171 -10.34 3.69 -0.03
CA MET A 171 -11.59 4.36 0.39
C MET A 171 -11.61 4.57 1.91
N SER A 172 -11.20 3.57 2.69
CA SER A 172 -11.09 3.65 4.14
C SER A 172 -10.10 4.74 4.58
N ALA A 173 -9.00 4.92 3.85
CA ALA A 173 -8.06 6.01 4.12
C ALA A 173 -8.68 7.41 3.94
N VAL A 174 -9.57 7.59 2.96
CA VAL A 174 -10.31 8.85 2.77
C VAL A 174 -11.33 9.03 3.89
N GLU A 175 -12.12 8.01 4.20
CA GLU A 175 -13.12 8.06 5.28
C GLU A 175 -12.49 8.37 6.64
N HIS A 176 -11.35 7.76 6.97
CA HIS A 176 -10.64 8.04 8.22
C HIS A 176 -10.14 9.48 8.30
N ALA A 177 -9.62 10.03 7.20
CA ALA A 177 -9.19 11.43 7.16
C ALA A 177 -10.37 12.40 7.34
N GLU A 178 -11.51 12.13 6.70
CA GLU A 178 -12.73 12.94 6.86
C GLU A 178 -13.32 12.83 8.27
N GLN A 179 -13.30 11.64 8.89
CA GLN A 179 -13.76 11.41 10.26
C GLN A 179 -12.88 12.11 11.28
N GLU A 180 -11.55 12.06 11.14
CA GLU A 180 -10.63 12.77 12.02
C GLU A 180 -10.86 14.28 11.96
N GLN A 181 -10.99 14.83 10.74
CA GLN A 181 -11.27 16.25 10.54
C GLN A 181 -12.62 16.65 11.15
N THR A 182 -13.67 15.85 10.95
CA THR A 182 -14.99 16.09 11.54
C THR A 182 -14.94 16.02 13.07
N ARG A 183 -14.24 15.02 13.62
CA ARG A 183 -14.08 14.86 15.07
C ARG A 183 -13.30 16.02 15.69
N GLU A 184 -12.27 16.50 15.00
CA GLU A 184 -11.48 17.65 15.44
C GLU A 184 -12.36 18.92 15.47
N LEU A 185 -13.14 19.17 14.40
CA LEU A 185 -14.10 20.28 14.36
C LEU A 185 -15.15 20.20 15.49
N VAL A 186 -15.74 19.03 15.71
CA VAL A 186 -16.72 18.82 16.79
C VAL A 186 -16.08 18.98 18.17
N SER A 187 -14.83 18.56 18.35
CA SER A 187 -14.12 18.72 19.62
C SER A 187 -13.86 20.19 19.97
N VAL A 188 -13.48 21.00 18.96
CA VAL A 188 -13.27 22.44 19.12
C VAL A 188 -14.58 23.13 19.49
N ASP A 189 -15.68 22.79 18.81
CA ASP A 189 -17.00 23.35 19.10
C ASP A 189 -17.51 22.94 20.49
N HIS A 190 -17.34 21.66 20.86
CA HIS A 190 -17.71 21.15 22.17
C HIS A 190 -16.96 21.86 23.31
N ASP A 191 -15.65 22.05 23.16
CA ASP A 191 -14.84 22.76 24.15
C ASP A 191 -15.23 24.24 24.28
N ALA A 192 -15.57 24.91 23.16
CA ALA A 192 -16.07 26.27 23.17
C ALA A 192 -17.42 26.38 23.91
N VAL A 193 -18.36 25.48 23.61
CA VAL A 193 -19.67 25.42 24.29
C VAL A 193 -19.51 25.15 25.79
N LEU A 194 -18.62 24.23 26.17
CA LEU A 194 -18.33 23.94 27.58
C LEU A 194 -17.73 25.15 28.31
N ALA A 195 -16.87 25.93 27.64
CA ALA A 195 -16.32 27.15 28.20
C ALA A 195 -17.42 28.21 28.45
N GLU A 196 -18.33 28.37 27.50
CA GLU A 196 -19.45 29.31 27.62
C GLU A 196 -20.44 28.90 28.73
N LEU A 197 -20.77 27.61 28.83
CA LEU A 197 -21.59 27.08 29.93
C LEU A 197 -20.94 27.29 31.30
N ARG A 198 -19.61 27.18 31.41
CA ARG A 198 -18.88 27.46 32.66
C ARG A 198 -18.95 28.95 33.02
N ALA A 199 -18.81 29.85 32.04
CA ALA A 199 -18.92 31.30 32.25
C ALA A 199 -20.33 31.69 32.75
N ILE A 200 -21.38 31.20 32.08
CA ILE A 200 -22.78 31.45 32.48
C ILE A 200 -23.05 30.94 33.90
N ARG A 201 -22.55 29.74 34.24
CA ARG A 201 -22.70 29.19 35.60
C ARG A 201 -21.98 30.03 36.66
N ALA A 202 -20.82 30.60 36.35
CA ALA A 202 -20.10 31.48 37.25
C ALA A 202 -20.88 32.78 37.50
N GLU A 203 -21.40 33.41 36.45
CA GLU A 203 -22.22 34.62 36.53
C GLU A 203 -23.51 34.40 37.37
N LEU A 204 -24.21 33.30 37.13
CA LEU A 204 -25.39 32.91 37.92
C LEU A 204 -25.07 32.71 39.42
N ALA A 205 -23.87 32.18 39.73
CA ALA A 205 -23.44 31.98 41.12
C ALA A 205 -23.15 33.32 41.83
N GLU A 206 -22.62 34.31 41.11
CA GLU A 206 -22.44 35.67 41.63
C GLU A 206 -23.77 36.37 41.87
N LEU A 207 -24.72 36.30 40.92
CA LEU A 207 -26.05 36.87 41.07
C LEU A 207 -26.81 36.26 42.26
N ARG A 208 -26.69 34.94 42.49
CA ARG A 208 -27.27 34.28 43.66
C ARG A 208 -26.65 34.73 44.98
N ARG A 209 -25.35 35.04 45.02
CA ARG A 209 -24.70 35.60 46.23
C ARG A 209 -25.08 37.06 46.46
N GLY A 210 -25.28 37.84 45.41
CA GLY A 210 -25.70 39.25 45.50
C GLY A 210 -27.18 39.45 45.83
N GLY A 211 -28.06 38.50 45.47
CA GLY A 211 -29.52 38.64 45.60
C GLY A 211 -30.17 37.99 46.83
N GLY A 212 -29.41 37.52 47.82
CA GLY A 212 -29.91 36.59 48.85
C GLY A 212 -29.59 36.94 50.30
N ALA A 213 -30.03 38.10 50.79
CA ALA A 213 -30.29 38.31 52.22
C ALA A 213 -31.44 39.33 52.38
N PRO A 214 -32.66 38.93 52.81
CA PRO A 214 -33.66 39.89 53.24
C PRO A 214 -33.26 40.51 54.60
N PRO A 215 -33.55 41.80 54.85
CA PRO A 215 -33.23 42.41 56.13
C PRO A 215 -34.08 41.77 57.24
N ALA A 216 -33.43 41.33 58.31
CA ALA A 216 -34.10 40.84 59.50
C ALA A 216 -34.94 41.99 60.09
N SER A 217 -36.26 41.93 59.92
CA SER A 217 -37.17 42.86 60.54
C SER A 217 -37.24 42.56 62.04
N ASP A 218 -36.66 43.46 62.81
CA ASP A 218 -36.83 43.63 64.24
C ASP A 218 -38.33 43.63 64.61
N ARG A 219 -38.78 42.60 65.32
CA ARG A 219 -40.07 42.61 66.04
C ARG A 219 -39.76 42.48 67.52
N GLY A 220 -39.73 43.65 68.17
CA GLY A 220 -39.67 43.78 69.60
C GLY A 220 -40.90 43.21 70.31
N ALA A 221 -40.62 42.68 71.51
CA ALA A 221 -41.36 42.83 72.75
C ALA A 221 -42.91 42.91 72.71
N GLY A 222 -43.52 41.87 73.27
CA GLY A 222 -44.90 41.88 73.76
C GLY A 222 -45.07 40.74 74.76
N ALA A 223 -44.65 41.00 76.00
CA ALA A 223 -44.97 40.18 77.17
C ALA A 223 -46.46 40.29 77.53
N GLU A 224 -46.87 39.48 78.52
CA GLU A 224 -48.14 39.45 79.30
C GLU A 224 -49.01 38.21 79.01
N LEU A 225 -48.92 37.16 79.84
CA LEU A 225 -49.60 36.95 81.14
C LEU A 225 -51.05 36.45 80.98
N SER A 226 -51.27 35.16 81.26
CA SER A 226 -52.07 34.66 82.41
C SER A 226 -52.81 33.34 82.11
N ALA A 227 -52.68 32.44 83.10
CA ALA A 227 -53.55 31.32 83.50
C ALA A 227 -53.98 30.26 82.48
#